data_AF-A0A254QIL9-F1
#
_entry.id   AF-A0A254QIL9-F1
#
_cell.length_a   1.000
_cell.length_b   1.000
_cell.length_c   1.000
_cell.angle_alpha   90.00
_cell.angle_beta   90.00
_cell.angle_gamma   90.00
#
_symmetry.space_group_name_H-M   'P 1'
#
loop_
_entity.id
_entity.type
_entity.pdbx_description
1 polymer ?
#
loop_
_entity_poly.entity_id
_entity_poly.type
_entity_poly.pdbx_seq_one_letter_code
_entity_poly.pdbx_strand_id
1 'polypeptide(L)'
;MGLDIDIMTHDNEEMVSFRSHEILLHRLYAVVEDTERPELGVRELESLVDEFEDEMLEAEMDLPELDIGNPQTPEDIVAGLPEDFCGDEPKDWTAALPHYRLLFSRLIPIARQEIYLKLIATA
;
A
#
# COMPACT_ATOMS: atom_id res chain seq x y z
N MET A 1 10.11 -1.53 -17.20
CA MET A 1 9.11 -2.61 -17.33
C MET A 1 8.74 -2.88 -15.90
N GLY A 2 7.60 -2.38 -15.45
CA GLY A 2 7.18 -2.58 -14.08
C GLY A 2 6.62 -3.99 -13.89
N LEU A 3 6.69 -4.46 -12.65
CA LEU A 3 6.22 -5.78 -12.25
C LEU A 3 4.70 -5.78 -12.18
N ASP A 4 4.08 -6.86 -12.67
CA ASP A 4 2.71 -7.18 -12.28
C ASP A 4 2.74 -7.60 -10.80
N ILE A 5 2.16 -6.77 -9.94
CA ILE A 5 2.12 -7.00 -8.49
C ILE A 5 0.67 -7.08 -8.07
N ASP A 6 0.31 -8.23 -7.51
CA ASP A 6 -1.02 -8.53 -7.00
C ASP A 6 -0.93 -8.59 -5.48
N ILE A 7 -1.55 -7.64 -4.80
CA ILE A 7 -1.73 -7.68 -3.36
C ILE A 7 -3.10 -8.29 -3.09
N MET A 8 -3.13 -9.29 -2.21
CA MET A 8 -4.31 -10.08 -1.90
C MET A 8 -4.85 -9.72 -0.51
N THR A 9 -6.15 -9.93 -0.28
CA THR A 9 -6.73 -9.93 1.06
C THR A 9 -6.40 -11.24 1.77
N HIS A 10 -6.64 -11.29 3.09
CA HIS A 10 -6.55 -12.53 3.87
C HIS A 10 -7.44 -13.66 3.33
N ASP A 11 -8.57 -13.34 2.68
CA ASP A 11 -9.45 -14.32 2.03
C ASP A 11 -8.98 -14.73 0.63
N ASN A 12 -7.77 -14.34 0.24
CA ASN A 12 -7.17 -14.59 -1.07
C ASN A 12 -8.02 -14.01 -2.22
N GLU A 13 -8.66 -12.87 -1.97
CA GLU A 13 -9.28 -12.04 -3.01
C GLU A 13 -8.28 -10.96 -3.47
N GLU A 14 -8.24 -10.67 -4.76
CA GLU A 14 -7.34 -9.63 -5.28
C GLU A 14 -7.77 -8.25 -4.75
N MET A 15 -6.89 -7.63 -3.97
CA MET A 15 -7.11 -6.33 -3.35
C MET A 15 -6.68 -5.21 -4.30
N VAL A 16 -5.46 -5.30 -4.82
CA VAL A 16 -4.96 -4.37 -5.83
C VAL A 16 -3.90 -5.05 -6.69
N SER A 17 -4.17 -5.10 -8.00
CA SER A 17 -3.16 -5.43 -9.02
C SER A 17 -2.62 -4.17 -9.67
N PHE A 18 -1.30 -4.01 -9.78
CA PHE A 18 -0.71 -2.85 -10.43
C PHE A 18 0.62 -3.17 -11.10
N ARG A 19 0.96 -2.36 -12.10
CA ARG A 19 2.18 -2.49 -12.91
C ARG A 19 3.26 -1.49 -12.60
N SER A 20 2.95 -0.47 -11.79
CA SER A 20 3.87 0.60 -11.41
C SER A 20 3.40 1.27 -10.14
N HIS A 21 4.34 1.88 -9.41
CA HIS A 21 4.01 2.71 -8.25
C HIS A 21 3.11 3.88 -8.63
N GLU A 22 3.28 4.48 -9.82
CA GLU A 22 2.38 5.53 -10.32
C GLU A 22 0.94 5.05 -10.45
N ILE A 23 0.71 3.84 -10.99
CA ILE A 23 -0.63 3.26 -11.11
C ILE A 23 -1.22 2.99 -9.72
N LEU A 24 -0.41 2.47 -8.78
CA LEU A 24 -0.84 2.25 -7.40
C LEU A 24 -1.29 3.56 -6.73
N LEU A 25 -0.51 4.63 -6.85
CA LEU A 25 -0.86 5.94 -6.28
C LEU A 25 -2.10 6.54 -6.96
N HIS A 26 -2.19 6.44 -8.29
CA HIS A 26 -3.39 6.88 -9.01
C HIS A 26 -4.66 6.15 -8.55
N ARG A 27 -4.57 4.85 -8.26
CA ARG A 27 -5.69 4.08 -7.70
C ARG A 27 -6.06 4.56 -6.29
N LEU A 28 -5.07 4.83 -5.44
CA LEU A 28 -5.30 5.41 -4.11
C LEU A 28 -6.02 6.77 -4.17
N TYR A 29 -5.79 7.57 -5.22
CA TYR A 29 -6.50 8.83 -5.44
C TYR A 29 -7.93 8.66 -5.98
N ALA A 30 -8.14 7.77 -6.96
CA ALA A 30 -9.43 7.58 -7.64
C ALA A 30 -10.55 7.08 -6.71
N VAL A 31 -10.14 6.45 -5.63
CA VAL A 31 -10.94 5.93 -4.52
C VAL A 31 -11.85 6.97 -3.83
N VAL A 32 -11.51 8.25 -3.95
CA VAL A 32 -12.25 9.33 -3.30
C VAL A 32 -13.63 9.57 -3.94
N GLU A 33 -13.89 9.11 -5.17
CA GLU A 33 -15.06 9.56 -5.96
C GLU A 33 -16.22 8.56 -6.20
N ASP A 34 -16.11 7.25 -5.95
CA ASP A 34 -17.19 6.28 -6.35
C ASP A 34 -17.56 5.23 -5.28
N THR A 35 -18.83 4.80 -5.21
CA THR A 35 -19.52 4.28 -4.01
C THR A 35 -19.91 2.78 -4.00
N GLU A 36 -19.19 1.86 -4.65
CA GLU A 36 -19.49 0.42 -4.50
C GLU A 36 -18.23 -0.47 -4.50
N ARG A 37 -17.96 -1.16 -3.36
CA ARG A 37 -16.95 -2.25 -3.07
C ARG A 37 -15.60 -1.84 -2.43
N PRO A 38 -14.83 -2.85 -1.97
CA PRO A 38 -14.68 -3.26 -0.58
C PRO A 38 -13.92 -2.22 0.27
N GLU A 39 -14.35 -2.08 1.51
CA GLU A 39 -13.75 -1.22 2.52
C GLU A 39 -12.45 -1.87 3.00
N LEU A 40 -11.29 -1.28 2.70
CA LEU A 40 -10.07 -1.72 3.39
C LEU A 40 -10.12 -1.20 4.81
N GLY A 41 -10.53 -2.11 5.70
CA GLY A 41 -10.52 -1.85 7.11
C GLY A 41 -9.10 -1.75 7.64
N VAL A 42 -9.00 -1.13 8.80
CA VAL A 42 -7.75 -1.01 9.56
C VAL A 42 -7.12 -2.39 9.78
N ARG A 43 -7.93 -3.42 10.02
CA ARG A 43 -7.46 -4.77 10.33
C ARG A 43 -6.81 -5.45 9.13
N GLU A 44 -7.36 -5.24 7.94
CA GLU A 44 -6.82 -5.77 6.69
C GLU A 44 -5.49 -5.08 6.37
N LEU A 45 -5.40 -3.76 6.56
CA LEU A 45 -4.16 -3.01 6.37
C LEU A 45 -3.08 -3.43 7.38
N GLU A 46 -3.44 -3.62 8.65
CA GLU A 46 -2.52 -4.12 9.69
C GLU A 46 -2.02 -5.54 9.35
N SER A 47 -2.92 -6.45 8.99
CA SER A 47 -2.56 -7.82 8.61
C SER A 47 -1.62 -7.86 7.40
N LEU A 48 -1.83 -6.97 6.43
CA LEU A 48 -1.01 -6.89 5.25
C LEU A 48 0.39 -6.33 5.55
N VAL A 49 0.48 -5.32 6.42
CA VAL A 49 1.77 -4.81 6.89
C VAL A 49 2.54 -5.90 7.64
N ASP A 50 1.86 -6.66 8.50
CA ASP A 50 2.46 -7.80 9.21
C ASP A 50 2.98 -8.85 8.21
N GLU A 51 2.22 -9.18 7.16
CA GLU A 51 2.65 -10.09 6.09
C GLU A 51 3.90 -9.59 5.35
N PHE A 52 3.96 -8.29 5.01
CA PHE A 52 5.15 -7.70 4.41
C PHE A 52 6.36 -7.78 5.33
N GLU A 53 6.19 -7.55 6.64
CA GLU A 53 7.27 -7.66 7.62
C GLU A 53 7.78 -9.09 7.75
N ASP A 54 6.87 -10.07 7.80
CA ASP A 54 7.22 -11.49 7.85
C ASP A 54 8.00 -11.91 6.58
N GLU A 55 7.53 -11.51 5.40
CA GLU A 55 8.23 -11.79 4.13
C GLU A 55 9.61 -11.12 4.05
N MET A 56 9.74 -9.88 4.55
CA MET A 56 11.03 -9.20 4.65
C MET A 56 11.99 -9.96 5.56
N LEU A 57 11.50 -10.45 6.72
CA LEU A 57 12.31 -11.23 7.65
C LEU A 57 12.71 -12.59 7.05
N GLU A 58 11.82 -13.28 6.34
CA GLU A 58 12.13 -14.51 5.62
C GLU A 58 13.19 -14.30 4.53
N ALA A 59 13.18 -13.13 3.88
CA ALA A 59 14.18 -12.71 2.90
C ALA A 59 15.48 -12.17 3.53
N GLU A 60 15.65 -12.27 4.85
CA GLU A 60 16.79 -11.75 5.62
C GLU A 60 17.02 -10.22 5.44
N MET A 61 15.94 -9.47 5.20
CA MET A 61 15.98 -8.01 5.07
C MET A 61 15.91 -7.32 6.43
N ASP A 62 16.50 -6.13 6.51
CA ASP A 62 16.32 -5.26 7.68
C ASP A 62 14.90 -4.69 7.71
N LEU A 63 14.33 -4.55 8.91
CA LEU A 63 13.09 -3.81 9.17
C LEU A 63 13.42 -2.40 9.69
N PRO A 64 13.69 -1.42 8.80
CA PRO A 64 14.00 -0.07 9.25
C PRO A 64 12.82 0.56 9.98
N GLU A 65 13.10 1.47 10.91
CA GLU A 65 12.06 2.30 11.51
C GLU A 65 11.35 3.10 10.40
N LEU A 66 10.03 3.03 10.39
CA LEU A 66 9.22 3.78 9.44
C LEU A 66 8.92 5.16 10.01
N ASP A 67 9.23 6.20 9.23
CA ASP A 67 8.63 7.51 9.47
C ASP A 67 7.24 7.53 8.84
N ILE A 68 6.21 7.22 9.64
CA ILE A 68 4.81 7.23 9.20
C ILE A 68 4.23 8.63 9.15
N GLY A 69 4.81 9.57 9.90
CA GLY A 69 4.19 10.87 10.17
C GLY A 69 2.80 10.76 10.80
N ASN A 70 1.94 11.73 10.51
CA ASN A 70 0.54 11.74 10.94
C ASN A 70 -0.38 12.16 9.77
N PRO A 71 -0.51 11.33 8.73
CA PRO A 71 -1.33 11.67 7.57
C PRO A 71 -2.81 11.79 7.98
N GLN A 72 -3.50 12.81 7.46
CA GLN A 72 -4.93 13.05 7.71
C GLN A 72 -5.75 12.84 6.44
N THR A 73 -5.13 12.94 5.28
CA THR A 73 -5.75 12.80 3.96
C THR A 73 -4.89 11.92 3.04
N PRO A 74 -5.48 11.28 2.00
CA PRO A 74 -4.70 10.53 1.01
C PRO A 74 -3.58 11.36 0.36
N GLU A 75 -3.77 12.68 0.22
CA GLU A 75 -2.76 13.61 -0.27
C GLU A 75 -1.54 13.69 0.67
N ASP A 76 -1.74 13.65 1.98
CA ASP A 76 -0.65 13.65 2.98
C ASP A 76 0.20 12.37 2.91
N ILE A 77 -0.39 11.25 2.49
CA ILE A 77 0.35 10.01 2.28
C ILE A 77 1.35 10.22 1.16
N VAL A 78 0.87 10.64 -0.01
CA VAL A 78 1.71 10.83 -1.20
C VAL A 78 2.76 11.90 -0.98
N ALA A 79 2.39 13.02 -0.35
CA ALA A 79 3.34 14.07 0.00
C ALA A 79 4.41 13.63 1.01
N GLY A 80 4.12 12.58 1.79
CA GLY A 80 5.04 12.01 2.77
C GLY A 80 5.88 10.85 2.25
N LEU A 81 5.70 10.42 1.00
CA LEU A 81 6.52 9.38 0.40
C LEU A 81 7.91 9.94 0.01
N PRO A 82 8.96 9.09 0.01
CA PRO A 82 10.27 9.46 -0.54
C PRO A 82 10.17 9.99 -1.98
N GLU A 83 11.00 10.98 -2.34
CA GLU A 83 10.99 11.59 -3.68
C GLU A 83 11.25 10.56 -4.81
N ASP A 84 12.01 9.51 -4.51
CA ASP A 84 12.37 8.41 -5.40
C ASP A 84 11.35 7.28 -5.43
N PHE A 85 10.25 7.37 -4.66
CA PHE A 85 9.24 6.31 -4.58
C PHE A 85 8.70 5.91 -5.96
N CYS A 86 8.43 6.86 -6.86
CA CYS A 86 8.02 6.55 -8.24
C CYS A 86 9.19 6.47 -9.24
N GLY A 87 10.39 6.88 -8.84
CA GLY A 87 11.57 6.96 -9.72
C GLY A 87 12.32 5.64 -9.85
N ASP A 88 12.47 4.91 -8.75
CA ASP A 88 13.12 3.59 -8.72
C ASP A 88 12.06 2.49 -8.54
N GLU A 89 11.38 2.12 -9.62
CA GLU A 89 10.47 0.97 -9.58
C GLU A 89 11.23 -0.31 -9.14
N PRO A 90 10.65 -1.09 -8.22
CA PRO A 90 11.28 -2.30 -7.74
C PRO A 90 11.41 -3.31 -8.88
N LYS A 91 12.51 -4.07 -8.86
CA LYS A 91 12.85 -5.06 -9.90
C LYS A 91 12.24 -6.42 -9.66
N ASP A 92 11.88 -6.71 -8.42
CA ASP A 92 11.13 -7.89 -7.99
C ASP A 92 10.26 -7.55 -6.76
N TRP A 93 9.43 -8.50 -6.35
CA TRP A 93 8.54 -8.39 -5.19
C TRP A 93 9.30 -8.08 -3.90
N THR A 94 10.41 -8.78 -3.63
CA THR A 94 11.22 -8.60 -2.42
C THR A 94 11.78 -7.17 -2.32
N ALA A 95 12.26 -6.61 -3.44
CA ALA A 95 12.70 -5.21 -3.50
C ALA A 95 11.55 -4.21 -3.29
N ALA A 96 10.31 -4.62 -3.52
CA ALA A 96 9.13 -3.77 -3.37
C ALA A 96 8.59 -3.74 -1.93
N LEU A 97 8.83 -4.79 -1.13
CA LEU A 97 8.33 -4.93 0.23
C LEU A 97 8.56 -3.70 1.12
N PRO A 98 9.76 -3.06 1.17
CA PRO A 98 9.97 -1.88 2.01
C PRO A 98 9.08 -0.69 1.62
N HIS A 99 8.86 -0.51 0.32
CA HIS A 99 8.02 0.55 -0.22
C HIS A 99 6.55 0.33 0.15
N TYR A 100 6.06 -0.91 0.04
CA TYR A 100 4.69 -1.24 0.39
C TYR A 100 4.46 -1.24 1.88
N ARG A 101 5.39 -1.77 2.67
CA ARG A 101 5.36 -1.66 4.12
C ARG A 101 5.19 -0.21 4.57
N LEU A 102 5.98 0.72 4.01
CA LEU A 102 5.85 2.15 4.29
C LEU A 102 4.48 2.70 3.85
N LEU A 103 4.10 2.49 2.59
CA LEU A 103 2.85 3.02 2.04
C LEU A 103 1.62 2.55 2.83
N PHE A 104 1.50 1.24 3.07
CA PHE A 104 0.36 0.64 3.75
C PHE A 104 0.33 0.99 5.24
N SER A 105 1.50 1.13 5.89
CA SER A 105 1.55 1.66 7.25
C SER A 105 1.05 3.11 7.36
N ARG A 106 1.27 3.93 6.33
CA ARG A 106 0.73 5.31 6.26
C ARG A 106 -0.77 5.36 5.94
N LEU A 107 -1.35 4.29 5.38
CA LEU A 107 -2.79 4.17 5.16
C LEU A 107 -3.55 3.87 6.48
N ILE A 108 -2.95 3.16 7.43
CA ILE A 108 -3.58 2.77 8.71
C ILE A 108 -4.15 3.96 9.50
N PRO A 109 -3.41 5.07 9.75
CA PRO A 109 -3.95 6.23 10.46
C PRO A 109 -5.15 6.88 9.78
N ILE A 110 -5.22 6.84 8.44
CA ILE A 110 -6.36 7.36 7.68
C ILE A 110 -7.56 6.44 7.80
N ALA A 111 -7.36 5.13 7.62
CA ALA A 111 -8.41 4.14 7.81
C ALA A 111 -9.00 4.18 9.23
N ARG A 112 -8.16 4.43 10.25
CA ARG A 112 -8.60 4.59 11.66
C ARG A 112 -9.45 5.83 11.92
N GLN A 113 -9.34 6.86 11.08
CA GLN A 113 -10.19 8.06 11.17
C GLN A 113 -11.58 7.84 10.56
N GLU A 114 -11.94 6.60 10.22
CA GLU A 114 -13.14 6.22 9.46
C GLU A 114 -13.23 6.90 8.08
N ILE A 115 -12.11 7.43 7.59
CA ILE A 115 -11.96 7.85 6.20
C ILE A 115 -11.70 6.58 5.40
N TYR A 116 -12.79 5.95 4.94
CA TYR A 116 -12.74 4.70 4.18
C TYR A 116 -11.82 4.84 2.96
N LEU A 117 -10.68 4.16 3.01
CA LEU A 117 -9.84 3.93 1.84
C LEU A 117 -10.51 2.82 1.05
N LYS A 118 -11.16 3.20 -0.05
CA LYS A 118 -11.51 2.24 -1.10
C LYS A 118 -10.20 1.86 -1.79
N LEU A 119 -10.07 0.67 -2.36
CA LEU A 119 -9.03 0.42 -3.37
C LEU A 119 -9.75 -0.19 -4.56
N ILE A 120 -9.40 0.28 -5.75
CA ILE A 120 -9.99 -0.24 -6.98
C ILE A 120 -9.37 -1.61 -7.25
N ALA A 121 -10.11 -2.66 -6.91
CA ALA A 121 -9.96 -3.98 -7.52
C ALA A 121 -10.52 -3.88 -8.95
N THR A 122 -9.63 -3.81 -9.94
CA THR A 122 -10.02 -3.88 -11.35
C THR A 122 -9.45 -5.16 -11.96
N ALA A 123 -10.39 -5.96 -12.44
CA ALA A 123 -10.32 -7.22 -13.21
C ALA A 123 -9.30 -7.29 -14.36
#